data_AF-A0A4U6W985-F1
#
_entry.id   AF-A0A4U6W985-F1
#
_cell.length_a   1.000
_cell.length_b   1.000
_cell.length_c   1.000
_cell.angle_alpha   90.00
_cell.angle_beta   90.00
_cell.angle_gamma   90.00
#
_symmetry.space_group_name_H-M   'P 1'
#
loop_
_entity.id
_entity.type
_entity.pdbx_description
1 polymer ?
#
loop_
_entity_poly.entity_id
_entity_poly.type
_entity_poly.pdbx_seq_one_letter_code
_entity_poly.pdbx_strand_id
1 'polypeptide(L)'
;MDGIVSYIWEHLWPRSYGLTYGPSLTDLHNIRPADVNVNSSRGNKYFGECTATSINCVRPANHEAASDTETDTEKWAPPFQVRGDVARSLMYMAVSYGSGQKDGAPHLELSDSPSIQRRKMGLLSALLRWNELDPPSRSEQLRNDRVCNLYQHNRNPFVDHPEYANLIWRNPPAESSPFTGKSQKAWVNEFHYENKGKDENEFIEVVIHTSLDAKDLMLTLYNGANGRMYRSLNLADREVFTVTEGSSGYLLYTVCTPLQNGPADGIALIYCRDMRKAKVLDFLSYEGRLRAQDGPAKGVISTDIMFKETEESSDRDSLGLSGSKIGEFAWRKMVGNATPGKLNAGQMF
;
A
#
# COMPACT_ATOMS: atom_id res chain seq x y z
N MET A 1 26.54 -22.27 -27.42
CA MET A 1 25.45 -23.11 -27.96
C MET A 1 24.18 -22.38 -27.64
N ASP A 2 23.60 -21.70 -28.62
CA ASP A 2 22.37 -20.95 -28.42
C ASP A 2 21.23 -21.96 -28.25
N GLY A 3 20.86 -22.19 -26.99
CA GLY A 3 19.80 -23.12 -26.62
C GLY A 3 18.48 -22.67 -27.23
N ILE A 4 17.74 -23.62 -27.81
CA ILE A 4 16.39 -23.38 -28.30
C ILE A 4 15.52 -23.03 -27.09
N VAL A 5 15.20 -21.75 -26.91
CA VAL A 5 14.25 -21.29 -25.90
C VAL A 5 12.89 -21.86 -26.28
N SER A 6 12.42 -22.80 -25.46
CA SER A 6 11.13 -23.46 -25.68
C SER A 6 10.10 -22.81 -24.75
N TYR A 7 8.96 -22.41 -25.31
CA TYR A 7 7.89 -21.73 -24.56
C TYR A 7 6.69 -22.64 -24.35
N ILE A 8 6.05 -22.52 -23.19
CA ILE A 8 4.78 -23.18 -22.86
C ILE A 8 3.77 -22.16 -22.31
N TRP A 9 2.49 -22.52 -22.37
CA TRP A 9 1.42 -21.79 -21.71
C TRP A 9 1.44 -22.09 -20.21
N GLU A 10 1.66 -21.05 -19.41
CA GLU A 10 1.61 -21.12 -17.97
C GLU A 10 0.26 -20.65 -17.44
N HIS A 11 -0.29 -21.40 -16.48
CA HIS A 11 -1.45 -21.01 -15.69
C HIS A 11 -0.98 -20.32 -14.42
N LEU A 12 -1.14 -18.99 -14.34
CA LEU A 12 -0.73 -18.23 -13.16
C LEU A 12 -1.42 -18.76 -11.89
N TRP A 13 -2.73 -18.95 -11.92
CA TRP A 13 -3.42 -19.78 -10.97
C TRP A 13 -3.29 -21.26 -11.39
N PRO A 14 -2.56 -22.12 -10.67
CA PRO A 14 -2.27 -23.48 -11.14
C PRO A 14 -3.52 -24.35 -11.14
N ARG A 15 -3.56 -25.31 -12.06
CA ARG A 15 -4.64 -26.32 -12.14
C ARG A 15 -4.83 -27.10 -10.84
N SER A 16 -3.75 -27.35 -10.10
CA SER A 16 -3.80 -28.05 -8.81
C SER A 16 -4.64 -27.30 -7.76
N TYR A 17 -4.78 -25.97 -7.86
CA TYR A 17 -5.60 -25.15 -6.97
C TYR A 17 -7.08 -25.07 -7.40
N GLY A 18 -7.55 -26.02 -8.21
CA GLY A 18 -8.99 -26.19 -8.49
C GLY A 18 -9.45 -25.77 -9.89
N LEU A 19 -8.56 -25.46 -10.83
CA LEU A 19 -8.96 -25.23 -12.24
C LEU A 19 -9.16 -26.56 -12.97
N THR A 20 -10.31 -27.19 -12.76
CA THR A 20 -10.59 -28.53 -13.26
C THR A 20 -11.33 -28.57 -14.60
N TYR A 21 -12.22 -27.61 -14.87
CA TYR A 21 -13.00 -27.54 -16.10
C TYR A 21 -13.58 -26.13 -16.33
N GLY A 22 -14.13 -25.89 -17.52
CA GLY A 22 -14.87 -24.67 -17.83
C GLY A 22 -14.01 -23.43 -18.11
N PRO A 23 -14.62 -22.23 -18.17
CA PRO A 23 -13.96 -20.99 -18.56
C PRO A 23 -12.72 -20.67 -17.74
N SER A 24 -12.69 -21.04 -16.45
CA SER A 24 -11.56 -20.79 -15.56
C SER A 24 -10.26 -21.48 -15.99
N LEU A 25 -10.34 -22.57 -16.78
CA LEU A 25 -9.15 -23.27 -17.29
C LEU A 25 -8.57 -22.61 -18.54
N THR A 26 -9.41 -21.95 -19.34
CA THR A 26 -9.03 -21.38 -20.64
C THR A 26 -8.98 -19.85 -20.63
N ASP A 27 -9.17 -19.23 -19.46
CA ASP A 27 -9.18 -17.78 -19.32
C ASP A 27 -7.79 -17.19 -19.61
N LEU A 28 -7.71 -16.44 -20.71
CA LEU A 28 -6.54 -15.71 -21.17
C LEU A 28 -6.05 -14.74 -20.10
N HIS A 29 -6.88 -14.17 -19.23
CA HIS A 29 -6.36 -13.33 -18.13
C HIS A 29 -5.49 -14.10 -17.13
N ASN A 30 -5.55 -15.44 -17.14
CA ASN A 30 -4.74 -16.34 -16.30
C ASN A 30 -3.59 -17.03 -17.05
N ILE A 31 -3.54 -16.93 -18.39
CA ILE A 31 -2.59 -17.67 -19.23
C ILE A 31 -1.47 -16.74 -19.74
N ARG A 32 -0.21 -17.11 -19.49
CA ARG A 32 0.98 -16.37 -19.94
C ARG A 32 1.97 -17.28 -20.66
N PRO A 33 2.72 -16.79 -21.67
CA PRO A 33 3.85 -17.54 -22.20
C PRO A 33 4.98 -17.56 -21.15
N ALA A 34 5.58 -18.73 -20.94
CA ALA A 34 6.72 -18.90 -20.05
C ALA A 34 7.77 -19.82 -20.69
N ASP A 35 9.04 -19.59 -20.35
CA ASP A 35 10.10 -20.55 -20.65
C ASP A 35 9.80 -21.90 -19.95
N VAL A 36 10.03 -23.03 -20.63
CA VAL A 36 9.71 -24.36 -20.11
C VAL A 36 10.44 -24.71 -18.81
N ASN A 37 11.69 -24.27 -18.64
CA ASN A 37 12.47 -24.54 -17.43
C ASN A 37 11.98 -23.69 -16.28
N VAL A 38 11.69 -22.41 -16.53
CA VAL A 38 11.06 -21.50 -15.55
C VAL A 38 9.70 -22.03 -15.11
N ASN A 39 8.87 -22.46 -16.06
CA ASN A 39 7.55 -23.04 -15.79
C ASN A 39 7.66 -24.33 -14.95
N SER A 40 8.58 -25.23 -15.33
CA SER A 40 8.85 -26.46 -14.60
C SER A 40 9.33 -26.19 -13.17
N SER A 41 10.27 -25.26 -12.98
CA SER A 41 10.79 -24.87 -11.66
C SER A 41 9.76 -24.19 -10.78
N ARG A 42 8.83 -23.43 -11.37
CA ARG A 42 7.71 -22.83 -10.64
C ARG A 42 6.69 -23.86 -10.20
N GLY A 43 6.37 -24.83 -11.07
CA GLY A 43 5.45 -25.92 -10.75
C GLY A 43 4.10 -25.39 -10.24
N ASN A 44 3.72 -25.79 -9.02
CA ASN A 44 2.51 -25.32 -8.35
C ASN A 44 2.79 -24.43 -7.13
N LYS A 45 4.00 -23.86 -7.03
CA LYS A 45 4.36 -22.98 -5.91
C LYS A 45 3.45 -21.77 -5.86
N TYR A 46 3.06 -21.39 -4.65
CA TYR A 46 2.23 -20.20 -4.45
C TYR A 46 3.07 -18.94 -4.63
N PHE A 47 2.43 -17.87 -5.11
CA PHE A 47 3.13 -16.62 -5.31
C PHE A 47 3.37 -15.91 -3.98
N GLY A 48 4.62 -15.49 -3.77
CA GLY A 48 5.05 -14.80 -2.56
C GLY A 48 6.56 -14.64 -2.54
N GLU A 49 7.03 -13.61 -1.86
CA GLU A 49 8.46 -13.37 -1.68
C GLU A 49 9.04 -14.27 -0.60
N CYS A 50 10.33 -14.55 -0.72
CA CYS A 50 11.06 -15.12 0.39
C CYS A 50 11.16 -14.11 1.54
N THR A 51 11.18 -14.61 2.78
CA THR A 51 11.46 -13.78 3.95
C THR A 51 12.90 -14.00 4.39
N ALA A 52 13.45 -13.12 5.23
CA ALA A 52 14.77 -13.33 5.83
C ALA A 52 14.91 -14.66 6.60
N THR A 53 13.79 -15.28 6.98
CA THR A 53 13.75 -16.59 7.66
C THR A 53 13.59 -17.78 6.72
N SER A 54 13.48 -17.57 5.40
CA SER A 54 13.37 -18.65 4.41
C SER A 54 14.72 -19.35 4.24
N ILE A 55 14.91 -20.49 4.93
CA ILE A 55 16.18 -21.24 5.01
C ILE A 55 16.66 -21.75 3.62
N ASN A 56 15.78 -21.85 2.63
CA ASN A 56 16.09 -22.41 1.30
C ASN A 56 15.66 -21.50 0.13
N CYS A 57 15.62 -20.18 0.34
CA CYS A 57 15.34 -19.28 -0.76
C CYS A 57 16.54 -19.17 -1.70
N VAL A 58 16.30 -19.34 -3.01
CA VAL A 58 17.32 -19.19 -4.05
C VAL A 58 16.92 -18.09 -5.05
N ARG A 59 17.93 -17.37 -5.54
CA ARG A 59 17.83 -16.28 -6.50
C ARG A 59 19.13 -16.21 -7.33
N PRO A 60 19.10 -16.35 -8.67
CA PRO A 60 17.92 -16.64 -9.50
C PRO A 60 17.35 -18.04 -9.21
N ALA A 61 16.06 -18.23 -9.53
CA ALA A 61 15.36 -19.49 -9.27
C ALA A 61 15.90 -20.69 -10.07
N ASN A 62 16.41 -20.45 -11.27
CA ASN A 62 17.16 -21.39 -12.10
C ASN A 62 18.03 -20.61 -13.11
N HIS A 63 18.70 -21.30 -14.03
CA HIS A 63 19.61 -20.67 -14.99
C HIS A 63 18.90 -19.79 -16.03
N GLU A 64 17.69 -20.16 -16.42
CA GLU A 64 16.85 -19.46 -17.42
C GLU A 64 16.01 -18.33 -16.82
N ALA A 65 15.82 -18.33 -15.50
CA ALA A 65 15.05 -17.32 -14.79
C ALA A 65 15.83 -15.99 -14.73
N ALA A 66 15.09 -14.87 -14.69
CA ALA A 66 15.73 -13.58 -14.49
C ALA A 66 16.47 -13.55 -13.13
N SER A 67 17.50 -12.71 -13.05
CA SER A 67 18.38 -12.59 -11.87
C SER A 67 17.64 -12.20 -10.58
N ASP A 68 16.42 -11.70 -10.70
CA ASP A 68 15.54 -11.29 -9.61
C ASP A 68 14.35 -12.22 -9.32
N THR A 69 14.29 -13.36 -10.00
CA THR A 69 13.30 -14.40 -9.72
C THR A 69 13.73 -15.21 -8.50
N GLU A 70 12.85 -15.33 -7.52
CA GLU A 70 13.11 -16.05 -6.26
C GLU A 70 12.25 -17.31 -6.18
N THR A 71 12.77 -18.35 -5.55
CA THR A 71 11.97 -19.52 -5.20
C THR A 71 12.48 -20.22 -3.95
N ASP A 72 11.57 -20.92 -3.27
CA ASP A 72 11.92 -21.97 -2.31
C ASP A 72 11.06 -23.23 -2.59
N THR A 73 10.91 -24.11 -1.61
CA THR A 73 10.12 -25.34 -1.74
C THR A 73 8.63 -25.09 -1.98
N GLU A 74 8.10 -23.94 -1.55
CA GLU A 74 6.67 -23.63 -1.61
C GLU A 74 6.35 -22.34 -2.38
N LYS A 75 7.29 -21.39 -2.40
CA LYS A 75 7.11 -20.02 -2.90
C LYS A 75 7.81 -19.78 -4.21
N TRP A 76 7.19 -18.88 -4.98
CA TRP A 76 7.75 -18.32 -6.19
C TRP A 76 7.52 -16.81 -6.23
N ALA A 77 8.57 -16.02 -6.41
CA ALA A 77 8.48 -14.61 -6.70
C ALA A 77 9.01 -14.36 -8.13
N PRO A 78 8.16 -13.90 -9.07
CA PRO A 78 8.60 -13.60 -10.42
C PRO A 78 9.50 -12.33 -10.43
N PRO A 79 10.10 -11.98 -11.59
CA PRO A 79 10.86 -10.75 -11.74
C PRO A 79 10.06 -9.53 -11.29
N PHE A 80 10.73 -8.53 -10.70
CA PHE A 80 10.07 -7.35 -10.12
C PHE A 80 9.12 -6.66 -11.10
N GLN A 81 9.53 -6.54 -12.36
CA GLN A 81 8.82 -5.86 -13.45
C GLN A 81 7.52 -6.55 -13.93
N VAL A 82 7.17 -7.73 -13.40
CA VAL A 82 5.93 -8.44 -13.74
C VAL A 82 5.14 -8.86 -12.50
N ARG A 83 5.56 -8.43 -11.31
CA ARG A 83 4.90 -8.82 -10.05
C ARG A 83 3.48 -8.27 -9.98
N GLY A 84 3.27 -7.05 -10.46
CA GLY A 84 1.95 -6.42 -10.57
C GLY A 84 1.05 -7.14 -11.57
N ASP A 85 1.57 -7.47 -12.75
CA ASP A 85 0.88 -8.25 -13.78
C ASP A 85 0.34 -9.57 -13.22
N VAL A 86 1.18 -10.29 -12.47
CA VAL A 86 0.83 -11.56 -11.83
C VAL A 86 -0.23 -11.33 -10.74
N ALA A 87 -0.03 -10.32 -9.88
CA ALA A 87 -0.97 -10.00 -8.82
C ALA A 87 -2.38 -9.70 -9.36
N ARG A 88 -2.50 -8.81 -10.34
CA ARG A 88 -3.78 -8.45 -10.97
C ARG A 88 -4.44 -9.62 -11.68
N SER A 89 -3.65 -10.51 -12.27
CA SER A 89 -4.17 -11.73 -12.90
C SER A 89 -4.78 -12.69 -11.85
N LEU A 90 -4.13 -12.87 -10.70
CA LEU A 90 -4.64 -13.71 -9.61
C LEU A 90 -5.85 -13.09 -8.90
N MET A 91 -5.84 -11.78 -8.68
CA MET A 91 -6.98 -11.02 -8.15
C MET A 91 -8.21 -11.17 -9.04
N TYR A 92 -8.03 -11.01 -10.36
CA TYR A 92 -9.10 -11.28 -11.33
C TYR A 92 -9.66 -12.69 -11.20
N MET A 93 -8.79 -13.71 -11.09
CA MET A 93 -9.24 -15.10 -10.95
C MET A 93 -10.04 -15.31 -9.65
N ALA A 94 -9.60 -14.73 -8.55
CA ALA A 94 -10.28 -14.84 -7.27
C ALA A 94 -11.67 -14.18 -7.25
N VAL A 95 -11.85 -13.05 -7.94
CA VAL A 95 -13.18 -12.40 -8.05
C VAL A 95 -14.06 -13.13 -9.05
N SER A 96 -13.55 -13.44 -10.24
CA SER A 96 -14.32 -14.02 -11.34
C SER A 96 -14.76 -15.46 -11.06
N TYR A 97 -14.01 -16.19 -10.23
CA TYR A 97 -14.22 -17.61 -9.96
C TYR A 97 -14.24 -17.96 -8.47
N GLY A 98 -14.49 -16.97 -7.61
CA GLY A 98 -14.51 -17.11 -6.15
C GLY A 98 -15.80 -17.69 -5.54
N SER A 99 -15.88 -17.66 -4.22
CA SER A 99 -16.98 -18.26 -3.43
C SER A 99 -18.33 -17.57 -3.59
N GLY A 100 -18.38 -16.32 -4.03
CA GLY A 100 -19.62 -15.57 -4.29
C GLY A 100 -20.25 -15.79 -5.66
N GLN A 101 -19.69 -16.69 -6.49
CA GLN A 101 -20.16 -16.97 -7.83
C GLN A 101 -21.24 -18.05 -7.85
N LYS A 102 -21.98 -18.15 -8.96
CA LYS A 102 -23.03 -19.16 -9.18
C LYS A 102 -22.50 -20.58 -8.93
N ASP A 103 -23.42 -21.49 -8.58
CA ASP A 103 -23.12 -22.90 -8.36
C ASP A 103 -22.27 -23.50 -9.50
N GLY A 104 -21.14 -24.12 -9.13
CA GLY A 104 -20.22 -24.78 -10.06
C GLY A 104 -18.91 -24.03 -10.35
N ALA A 105 -18.73 -22.80 -9.85
CA ALA A 105 -17.44 -22.11 -9.89
C ALA A 105 -16.39 -22.81 -9.00
N PRO A 106 -15.09 -22.72 -9.33
CA PRO A 106 -14.05 -23.41 -8.57
C PRO A 106 -13.80 -22.83 -7.17
N HIS A 107 -14.50 -21.77 -6.73
CA HIS A 107 -14.39 -21.17 -5.40
C HIS A 107 -12.94 -20.79 -5.03
N LEU A 108 -12.29 -20.08 -5.94
CA LEU A 108 -10.92 -19.62 -5.80
C LEU A 108 -10.80 -18.53 -4.72
N GLU A 109 -9.75 -18.57 -3.91
CA GLU A 109 -9.53 -17.59 -2.84
C GLU A 109 -8.05 -17.20 -2.74
N LEU A 110 -7.77 -15.91 -2.50
CA LEU A 110 -6.42 -15.45 -2.14
C LEU A 110 -6.24 -15.44 -0.63
N SER A 111 -5.08 -15.84 -0.11
CA SER A 111 -4.87 -15.90 1.34
C SER A 111 -3.39 -15.95 1.73
N ASP A 112 -3.01 -15.26 2.81
CA ASP A 112 -1.70 -15.42 3.45
C ASP A 112 -1.47 -16.79 4.11
N SER A 113 -2.45 -17.70 4.03
CA SER A 113 -2.29 -19.13 4.33
C SER A 113 -2.72 -19.99 3.12
N PRO A 114 -1.89 -20.05 2.05
CA PRO A 114 -2.20 -20.83 0.85
C PRO A 114 -2.43 -22.31 1.16
N SER A 115 -3.33 -22.94 0.41
CA SER A 115 -3.66 -24.35 0.54
C SER A 115 -4.27 -24.86 -0.76
N ILE A 116 -3.63 -25.88 -1.34
CA ILE A 116 -4.11 -26.57 -2.53
C ILE A 116 -5.51 -27.16 -2.28
N GLN A 117 -5.70 -27.83 -1.13
CA GLN A 117 -6.96 -28.50 -0.79
C GLN A 117 -8.11 -27.50 -0.63
N ARG A 118 -7.83 -26.32 -0.09
CA ARG A 118 -8.82 -25.25 0.09
C ARG A 118 -8.88 -24.28 -1.09
N ARG A 119 -8.14 -24.53 -2.17
CA ARG A 119 -8.08 -23.66 -3.36
C ARG A 119 -7.68 -22.22 -3.01
N LYS A 120 -6.81 -22.07 -2.01
CA LYS A 120 -6.26 -20.80 -1.54
C LYS A 120 -4.89 -20.57 -2.15
N MET A 121 -4.70 -19.53 -2.94
CA MET A 121 -3.47 -19.29 -3.70
C MET A 121 -2.84 -17.96 -3.31
N GLY A 122 -1.50 -17.90 -3.29
CA GLY A 122 -0.71 -16.68 -3.20
C GLY A 122 -0.83 -15.92 -1.88
N LEU A 123 0.29 -15.41 -1.36
CA LEU A 123 0.29 -14.56 -0.18
C LEU A 123 -0.43 -13.25 -0.50
N LEU A 124 -1.67 -13.10 -0.02
CA LEU A 124 -2.52 -11.95 -0.32
C LEU A 124 -1.81 -10.62 0.00
N SER A 125 -1.11 -10.56 1.13
CA SER A 125 -0.29 -9.41 1.53
C SER A 125 0.80 -9.06 0.50
N ALA A 126 1.48 -10.06 -0.05
CA ALA A 126 2.49 -9.85 -1.09
C ALA A 126 1.86 -9.39 -2.41
N LEU A 127 0.74 -10.00 -2.81
CA LEU A 127 0.05 -9.64 -4.05
C LEU A 127 -0.50 -8.21 -4.02
N LEU A 128 -1.05 -7.76 -2.88
CA LEU A 128 -1.47 -6.38 -2.70
C LEU A 128 -0.29 -5.41 -2.83
N ARG A 129 0.84 -5.71 -2.17
CA ARG A 129 2.07 -4.92 -2.27
C ARG A 129 2.62 -4.88 -3.70
N TRP A 130 2.62 -6.02 -4.40
CA TRP A 130 3.07 -6.11 -5.78
C TRP A 130 2.23 -5.27 -6.73
N ASN A 131 0.91 -5.25 -6.55
CA ASN A 131 0.02 -4.42 -7.35
C ASN A 131 0.28 -2.91 -7.13
N GLU A 132 0.67 -2.50 -5.92
CA GLU A 132 1.03 -1.11 -5.61
C GLU A 132 2.41 -0.71 -6.18
N LEU A 133 3.41 -1.59 -6.04
CA LEU A 133 4.79 -1.29 -6.45
C LEU A 133 5.03 -1.43 -7.96
N ASP A 134 4.21 -2.21 -8.66
CA ASP A 134 4.31 -2.46 -10.10
C ASP A 134 2.96 -2.14 -10.79
N PRO A 135 2.67 -0.85 -11.06
CA PRO A 135 1.40 -0.41 -11.64
C PRO A 135 1.21 -0.93 -13.08
N PRO A 136 -0.04 -0.95 -13.60
CA PRO A 136 -0.32 -1.47 -14.94
C PRO A 136 0.51 -0.84 -16.05
N SER A 137 1.40 -1.63 -16.65
CA SER A 137 2.24 -1.18 -17.76
C SER A 137 1.41 -0.98 -19.04
N ARG A 138 1.92 -0.19 -20.00
CA ARG A 138 1.28 -0.05 -21.32
C ARG A 138 1.09 -1.39 -22.02
N SER A 139 2.06 -2.30 -21.88
CA SER A 139 1.99 -3.64 -22.48
C SER A 139 0.86 -4.47 -21.87
N GLU A 140 0.65 -4.37 -20.56
CA GLU A 140 -0.44 -5.06 -19.86
C GLU A 140 -1.80 -4.49 -20.25
N GLN A 141 -1.95 -3.16 -20.30
CA GLN A 141 -3.19 -2.51 -20.73
C GLN A 141 -3.55 -2.89 -22.17
N LEU A 142 -2.58 -2.87 -23.10
CA LEU A 142 -2.79 -3.30 -24.49
C LEU A 142 -3.18 -4.78 -24.59
N ARG A 143 -2.65 -5.62 -23.70
CA ARG A 143 -3.05 -7.02 -23.62
C ARG A 143 -4.50 -7.15 -23.12
N ASN A 144 -4.88 -6.40 -22.09
CA ASN A 144 -6.25 -6.36 -21.57
C ASN A 144 -7.24 -5.93 -22.67
N ASP A 145 -6.89 -4.89 -23.44
CA ASP A 145 -7.64 -4.44 -24.61
C ASP A 145 -7.83 -5.54 -25.66
N ARG A 146 -6.74 -6.24 -26.02
CA ARG A 146 -6.80 -7.32 -27.02
C ARG A 146 -7.64 -8.50 -26.56
N VAL A 147 -7.49 -8.92 -25.30
CA VAL A 147 -8.32 -10.00 -24.73
C VAL A 147 -9.80 -9.64 -24.81
N CYS A 148 -10.16 -8.40 -24.48
CA CYS A 148 -11.55 -7.94 -24.57
C CYS A 148 -12.03 -7.80 -26.03
N ASN A 149 -11.29 -7.10 -26.89
CA ASN A 149 -11.79 -6.73 -28.21
C ASN A 149 -11.76 -7.89 -29.21
N LEU A 150 -10.83 -8.84 -29.07
CA LEU A 150 -10.56 -9.85 -30.09
C LEU A 150 -10.89 -11.28 -29.67
N TYR A 151 -10.99 -11.57 -28.36
CA TYR A 151 -11.04 -12.95 -27.87
C TYR A 151 -12.19 -13.25 -26.90
N GLN A 152 -12.13 -12.77 -25.66
CA GLN A 152 -13.05 -13.16 -24.58
C GLN A 152 -14.17 -12.17 -24.29
N HIS A 153 -14.07 -10.94 -24.80
CA HIS A 153 -15.09 -9.90 -24.58
C HIS A 153 -15.32 -9.55 -23.10
N ASN A 154 -14.30 -9.76 -22.26
CA ASN A 154 -14.24 -9.29 -20.89
C ASN A 154 -12.87 -8.69 -20.54
N ARG A 155 -12.86 -7.77 -19.58
CA ARG A 155 -11.65 -7.09 -19.10
C ARG A 155 -11.25 -7.58 -17.71
N ASN A 156 -9.96 -7.54 -17.44
CA ASN A 156 -9.46 -7.61 -16.07
C ASN A 156 -9.60 -6.21 -15.42
N PRO A 157 -10.55 -6.01 -14.49
CA PRO A 157 -10.80 -4.72 -13.89
C PRO A 157 -9.63 -4.23 -13.03
N PHE A 158 -8.74 -5.11 -12.56
CA PHE A 158 -7.57 -4.70 -11.79
C PHE A 158 -6.47 -4.12 -12.67
N VAL A 159 -6.48 -4.38 -13.98
CA VAL A 159 -5.58 -3.70 -14.94
C VAL A 159 -6.09 -2.29 -15.26
N ASP A 160 -7.42 -2.13 -15.36
CA ASP A 160 -8.03 -0.82 -15.63
C ASP A 160 -8.12 0.05 -14.36
N HIS A 161 -8.32 -0.59 -13.20
CA HIS A 161 -8.52 0.00 -11.88
C HIS A 161 -7.74 -0.78 -10.80
N PRO A 162 -6.41 -0.65 -10.75
CA PRO A 162 -5.56 -1.37 -9.78
C PRO A 162 -5.94 -1.07 -8.32
N GLU A 163 -6.53 0.09 -8.04
CA GLU A 163 -7.01 0.49 -6.71
C GLU A 163 -8.11 -0.43 -6.15
N TYR A 164 -8.84 -1.16 -7.00
CA TYR A 164 -9.89 -2.08 -6.55
C TYR A 164 -9.34 -3.23 -5.71
N ALA A 165 -8.07 -3.61 -5.91
CA ALA A 165 -7.43 -4.64 -5.12
C ALA A 165 -7.49 -4.32 -3.62
N ASN A 166 -7.18 -3.08 -3.26
CA ASN A 166 -7.23 -2.61 -1.88
C ASN A 166 -8.67 -2.49 -1.39
N LEU A 167 -9.60 -2.01 -2.21
CA LEU A 167 -11.01 -1.91 -1.81
C LEU A 167 -11.64 -3.26 -1.49
N ILE A 168 -11.20 -4.35 -2.15
CA ILE A 168 -11.77 -5.69 -1.99
C ILE A 168 -11.06 -6.48 -0.88
N TRP A 169 -9.73 -6.50 -0.87
CA TRP A 169 -8.96 -7.41 0.01
C TRP A 169 -8.14 -6.71 1.06
N ARG A 170 -7.85 -5.42 0.91
CA ARG A 170 -7.31 -4.63 2.01
C ARG A 170 -8.47 -4.30 2.93
N ASN A 171 -9.03 -5.34 3.55
CA ASN A 171 -9.61 -5.18 4.86
C ASN A 171 -8.48 -4.59 5.70
N PRO A 172 -8.64 -3.39 6.27
CA PRO A 172 -7.73 -3.00 7.33
C PRO A 172 -7.73 -4.18 8.30
N PRO A 173 -6.57 -4.67 8.76
CA PRO A 173 -6.57 -5.67 9.81
C PRO A 173 -7.59 -5.21 10.86
N ALA A 174 -8.44 -6.13 11.29
CA ALA A 174 -9.43 -5.88 12.34
C ALA A 174 -8.78 -5.40 13.66
N GLU A 175 -7.46 -5.26 13.69
CA GLU A 175 -6.72 -4.36 14.55
C GLU A 175 -5.79 -3.48 13.69
N SER A 176 -6.00 -2.16 13.73
CA SER A 176 -5.28 -1.09 13.01
C SER A 176 -5.89 -0.55 11.70
N SER A 177 -7.21 -0.35 11.66
CA SER A 177 -7.68 0.96 11.19
C SER A 177 -7.72 1.88 12.41
N PRO A 178 -6.93 2.96 12.49
CA PRO A 178 -7.14 3.98 13.52
C PRO A 178 -8.53 4.66 13.45
N PHE A 179 -9.36 4.31 12.46
CA PHE A 179 -10.42 5.18 11.97
C PHE A 179 -11.86 4.60 12.05
N THR A 180 -12.11 3.50 12.78
CA THR A 180 -13.50 3.01 12.95
C THR A 180 -14.00 3.13 14.40
N GLY A 181 -15.01 4.00 14.59
CA GLY A 181 -15.91 3.95 15.77
C GLY A 181 -15.79 5.07 16.82
N LYS A 182 -14.99 6.11 16.60
CA LYS A 182 -15.01 7.34 17.43
C LYS A 182 -15.11 8.55 16.53
N SER A 183 -15.87 9.58 16.95
CA SER A 183 -15.78 10.89 16.30
C SER A 183 -14.32 11.31 16.30
N GLN A 184 -13.74 11.40 15.10
CA GLN A 184 -12.32 11.68 14.97
C GLN A 184 -12.14 13.18 15.11
N LYS A 185 -11.69 13.57 16.29
CA LYS A 185 -11.56 14.99 16.66
C LYS A 185 -10.21 15.58 16.26
N ALA A 186 -9.26 14.78 15.81
CA ALA A 186 -7.94 15.23 15.44
C ALA A 186 -7.21 14.18 14.59
N TRP A 187 -6.47 14.60 13.55
CA TRP A 187 -5.61 13.72 12.73
C TRP A 187 -4.55 14.54 11.96
N VAL A 188 -3.52 13.86 11.44
CA VAL A 188 -2.57 14.46 10.47
C VAL A 188 -3.17 14.41 9.06
N ASN A 189 -3.25 15.56 8.40
CA ASN A 189 -4.04 15.73 7.18
C ASN A 189 -3.22 15.77 5.90
N GLU A 190 -2.10 16.47 5.91
CA GLU A 190 -1.24 16.70 4.75
C GLU A 190 0.18 17.00 5.23
N PHE A 191 1.20 16.55 4.53
CA PHE A 191 2.59 16.96 4.78
C PHE A 191 3.45 16.85 3.52
N HIS A 192 4.54 17.60 3.51
CA HIS A 192 5.57 17.59 2.47
C HIS A 192 6.94 17.51 3.18
N TYR A 193 7.72 16.49 2.85
CA TYR A 193 8.99 16.16 3.51
C TYR A 193 10.17 16.03 2.56
N GLU A 194 9.97 15.83 1.26
CA GLU A 194 11.08 15.61 0.33
C GLU A 194 10.79 16.20 -1.05
N ASN A 195 11.78 16.90 -1.61
CA ASN A 195 11.71 17.44 -2.96
C ASN A 195 13.08 17.63 -3.62
N LYS A 196 13.05 17.92 -4.92
CA LYS A 196 14.26 18.10 -5.71
C LYS A 196 15.12 19.27 -5.20
N GLY A 197 16.26 18.95 -4.61
CA GLY A 197 17.34 19.90 -4.35
C GLY A 197 17.50 20.21 -2.86
N LYS A 198 17.09 21.40 -2.42
CA LYS A 198 17.04 21.74 -1.00
C LYS A 198 15.63 21.47 -0.51
N ASP A 199 15.48 21.02 0.73
CA ASP A 199 14.19 20.86 1.39
C ASP A 199 13.45 22.21 1.47
N GLU A 200 12.69 22.52 0.41
CA GLU A 200 11.89 23.74 0.28
C GLU A 200 10.43 23.44 0.64
N ASN A 201 9.71 24.41 1.20
CA ASN A 201 8.28 24.29 1.52
C ASN A 201 7.88 23.05 2.37
N GLU A 202 8.76 22.50 3.20
CA GLU A 202 8.36 21.42 4.11
C GLU A 202 7.29 21.91 5.10
N PHE A 203 6.22 21.14 5.23
CA PHE A 203 5.13 21.48 6.12
C PHE A 203 4.42 20.24 6.65
N ILE A 204 3.67 20.46 7.73
CA ILE A 204 2.71 19.51 8.27
C ILE A 204 1.41 20.25 8.53
N GLU A 205 0.31 19.66 8.11
CA GLU A 205 -1.05 20.08 8.43
C GLU A 205 -1.74 19.03 9.28
N VAL A 206 -2.39 19.49 10.35
CA VAL A 206 -3.27 18.67 11.18
C VAL A 206 -4.65 19.32 11.26
N VAL A 207 -5.69 18.49 11.29
CA VAL A 207 -7.07 18.97 11.41
C VAL A 207 -7.58 18.66 12.81
N ILE A 208 -8.15 19.66 13.49
CA ILE A 208 -8.59 19.56 14.89
C ILE A 208 -10.03 20.05 15.03
N HIS A 209 -10.89 19.24 15.64
CA HIS A 209 -12.24 19.62 16.01
C HIS A 209 -12.19 20.65 17.15
N THR A 210 -12.98 21.72 17.01
CA THR A 210 -13.15 22.82 17.97
C THR A 210 -13.51 22.40 19.41
N SER A 211 -13.91 21.14 19.64
CA SER A 211 -14.10 20.61 20.99
C SER A 211 -12.82 20.23 21.74
N LEU A 212 -11.66 20.22 21.07
CA LEU A 212 -10.36 19.98 21.70
C LEU A 212 -9.64 21.31 21.93
N ASP A 213 -8.97 21.45 23.08
CA ASP A 213 -8.12 22.61 23.36
C ASP A 213 -6.73 22.38 22.75
N ALA A 214 -6.28 23.30 21.89
CA ALA A 214 -4.97 23.24 21.27
C ALA A 214 -3.81 23.22 22.29
N LYS A 215 -4.03 23.75 23.50
CA LYS A 215 -3.02 23.72 24.59
C LYS A 215 -2.71 22.31 25.07
N ASP A 216 -3.70 21.42 24.96
CA ASP A 216 -3.59 20.01 25.32
C ASP A 216 -3.10 19.16 24.14
N LEU A 217 -2.68 19.75 23.01
CA LEU A 217 -2.28 19.01 21.81
C LEU A 217 -0.83 19.31 21.44
N MET A 218 -0.08 18.26 21.10
CA MET A 218 1.28 18.37 20.60
C MET A 218 1.46 17.62 19.29
N LEU A 219 2.22 18.22 18.39
CA LEU A 219 2.79 17.59 17.21
C LEU A 219 4.23 17.19 17.51
N THR A 220 4.55 15.89 17.45
CA THR A 220 5.86 15.35 17.83
C THR A 220 6.46 14.57 16.68
N LEU A 221 7.73 14.83 16.36
CA LEU A 221 8.45 14.22 15.24
C LEU A 221 9.53 13.26 15.73
N TYR A 222 9.67 12.13 15.05
CA TYR A 222 10.54 11.02 15.41
C TYR A 222 11.44 10.63 14.26
N ASN A 223 12.70 10.32 14.58
CA ASN A 223 13.69 9.83 13.63
C ASN A 223 13.54 8.31 13.46
N GLY A 224 13.39 7.82 12.24
CA GLY A 224 13.19 6.42 11.88
C GLY A 224 14.42 5.55 12.11
N ALA A 225 15.63 6.11 12.01
CA ALA A 225 16.86 5.34 12.20
C ALA A 225 17.10 4.90 13.66
N ASN A 226 16.68 5.70 14.64
CA ASN A 226 16.90 5.41 16.06
C ASN A 226 15.63 5.39 16.91
N GLY A 227 14.48 5.73 16.31
CA GLY A 227 13.18 5.81 16.96
C GLY A 227 13.03 6.93 17.99
N ARG A 228 13.92 7.92 18.00
CA ARG A 228 13.92 8.98 19.01
C ARG A 228 13.22 10.23 18.53
N MET A 229 12.53 10.90 19.44
CA MET A 229 11.93 12.20 19.23
C MET A 229 13.01 13.24 18.96
N TYR A 230 12.87 14.01 17.88
CA TYR A 230 13.77 15.13 17.57
C TYR A 230 13.10 16.50 17.65
N ARG A 231 11.76 16.56 17.65
CA ARG A 231 11.00 17.81 17.77
C ARG A 231 9.64 17.59 18.40
N SER A 232 9.16 18.57 19.17
CA SER A 232 7.79 18.59 19.71
C SER A 232 7.28 20.03 19.76
N LEU A 233 6.08 20.26 19.22
CA LEU A 233 5.45 21.57 19.06
C LEU A 233 4.06 21.54 19.69
N ASN A 234 3.71 22.55 20.49
CA ASN A 234 2.36 22.67 21.05
C ASN A 234 1.45 23.41 20.04
N LEU A 235 0.26 22.88 19.76
CA LEU A 235 -0.64 23.47 18.77
C LEU A 235 -1.19 24.86 19.18
N ALA A 236 -1.09 25.23 20.45
CA ALA A 236 -1.46 26.58 20.91
C ALA A 236 -0.41 27.66 20.57
N ASP A 237 0.77 27.27 20.10
CA ASP A 237 1.81 28.21 19.70
C ASP A 237 1.44 28.90 18.37
N ARG A 238 0.99 30.15 18.48
CA ARG A 238 0.55 30.97 17.33
C ARG A 238 1.69 31.61 16.56
N GLU A 239 2.93 31.56 17.06
CA GLU A 239 4.11 31.98 16.30
C GLU A 239 4.58 30.86 15.37
N VAL A 240 4.27 29.61 15.71
CA VAL A 240 4.64 28.41 14.94
C VAL A 240 3.52 27.94 14.00
N PHE A 241 2.26 27.96 14.44
CA PHE A 241 1.14 27.46 13.65
C PHE A 241 0.30 28.58 13.02
N THR A 242 0.09 28.46 11.70
CA THR A 242 -0.99 29.18 11.01
C THR A 242 -2.27 28.37 11.15
N VAL A 243 -3.38 29.04 11.49
CA VAL A 243 -4.66 28.36 11.72
C VAL A 243 -5.73 28.94 10.82
N THR A 244 -6.38 28.09 10.03
CA THR A 244 -7.48 28.46 9.15
C THR A 244 -8.74 27.69 9.50
N GLU A 245 -9.89 28.21 9.08
CA GLU A 245 -11.15 27.50 9.23
C GLU A 245 -11.23 26.35 8.24
N GLY A 246 -11.63 25.18 8.74
CA GLY A 246 -12.07 24.08 7.90
C GLY A 246 -13.57 24.15 7.67
N SER A 247 -14.23 22.99 7.72
CA SER A 247 -15.69 22.88 7.71
C SER A 247 -16.20 22.15 8.96
N SER A 248 -17.50 22.20 9.22
CA SER A 248 -18.19 21.37 10.23
C SER A 248 -17.56 21.38 11.64
N GLY A 249 -17.02 22.53 12.08
CA GLY A 249 -16.43 22.66 13.43
C GLY A 249 -14.98 22.18 13.54
N TYR A 250 -14.25 22.06 12.44
CA TYR A 250 -12.82 21.75 12.40
C TYR A 250 -11.98 22.96 11.99
N LEU A 251 -10.75 23.00 12.51
CA LEU A 251 -9.71 23.98 12.18
C LEU A 251 -8.50 23.25 11.60
N LEU A 252 -7.84 23.86 10.63
CA LEU A 252 -6.59 23.37 10.05
C LEU A 252 -5.43 24.10 10.72
N TYR A 253 -4.47 23.35 11.25
CA TYR A 253 -3.24 23.86 11.85
C TYR A 253 -2.08 23.47 10.95
N THR A 254 -1.45 24.47 10.34
CA THR A 254 -0.33 24.28 9.42
C THR A 254 0.95 24.83 10.04
N VAL A 255 2.03 24.06 9.96
CA VAL A 255 3.36 24.47 10.40
C VAL A 255 4.37 24.18 9.30
N CYS A 256 5.20 25.16 8.97
CA CYS A 256 6.41 24.94 8.17
C CYS A 256 7.55 24.57 9.14
N THR A 257 8.02 23.33 9.08
CA THR A 257 9.08 22.83 9.95
C THR A 257 9.92 21.82 9.19
N PRO A 258 11.25 21.78 9.42
CA PRO A 258 12.07 20.77 8.79
C PRO A 258 11.62 19.36 9.18
N LEU A 259 11.39 18.53 8.17
CA LEU A 259 11.23 17.10 8.31
C LEU A 259 12.56 16.41 8.01
N GLN A 260 12.62 15.12 8.29
CA GLN A 260 13.79 14.30 7.95
C GLN A 260 13.36 13.36 6.83
N ASN A 261 14.28 13.10 5.90
CA ASN A 261 13.97 12.34 4.68
C ASN A 261 14.41 10.87 4.84
N GLY A 262 14.57 10.43 6.09
CA GLY A 262 15.01 9.09 6.44
C GLY A 262 13.87 8.08 6.36
N PRO A 263 14.19 6.80 6.08
CA PRO A 263 13.18 5.76 6.08
C PRO A 263 12.57 5.63 7.48
N ALA A 264 11.24 5.48 7.53
CA ALA A 264 10.45 5.34 8.74
C ALA A 264 10.52 6.54 9.71
N ASP A 265 10.87 7.75 9.25
CA ASP A 265 10.63 8.97 10.02
C ASP A 265 9.12 9.14 10.30
N GLY A 266 8.78 9.75 11.44
CA GLY A 266 7.41 9.69 11.96
C GLY A 266 6.85 10.99 12.52
N ILE A 267 5.54 11.15 12.36
CA ILE A 267 4.73 12.29 12.80
C ILE A 267 3.65 11.78 13.75
N ALA A 268 3.68 12.23 15.01
CA ALA A 268 2.72 11.86 16.03
C ALA A 268 1.90 13.07 16.51
N LEU A 269 0.58 12.91 16.58
CA LEU A 269 -0.33 13.85 17.20
C LEU A 269 -0.73 13.32 18.57
N ILE A 270 -0.45 14.10 19.62
CA ILE A 270 -0.57 13.69 21.01
C ILE A 270 -1.58 14.58 21.73
N TYR A 271 -2.53 13.97 22.44
CA TYR A 271 -3.34 14.64 23.44
C TYR A 271 -2.67 14.53 24.81
N CYS A 272 -2.28 15.66 25.38
CA CYS A 272 -1.47 15.77 26.58
C CYS A 272 -2.00 16.89 27.49
N ARG A 273 -3.10 16.61 28.22
CA ARG A 273 -3.61 17.50 29.28
C ARG A 273 -2.77 17.44 30.56
N ASP A 274 -2.09 16.30 30.76
CA ASP A 274 -1.15 16.03 31.84
C ASP A 274 -0.02 15.17 31.22
N MET A 275 1.23 15.61 31.34
CA MET A 275 2.41 14.94 30.77
C MET A 275 2.58 13.48 31.24
N ARG A 276 1.93 13.09 32.35
CA ARG A 276 1.92 11.70 32.82
C ARG A 276 0.84 10.83 32.17
N LYS A 277 -0.06 11.42 31.37
CA LYS A 277 -1.21 10.76 30.72
C LYS A 277 -1.33 11.14 29.24
N ALA A 278 -0.19 11.27 28.55
CA ALA A 278 -0.17 11.48 27.11
C ALA A 278 -0.91 10.35 26.38
N LYS A 279 -1.78 10.71 25.45
CA LYS A 279 -2.50 9.78 24.58
C LYS A 279 -2.12 10.08 23.13
N VAL A 280 -1.58 9.09 22.44
CA VAL A 280 -1.37 9.16 20.99
C VAL A 280 -2.74 9.16 20.29
N LEU A 281 -3.03 10.23 19.56
CA LEU A 281 -4.23 10.35 18.73
C LEU A 281 -3.98 9.83 17.32
N ASP A 282 -2.81 10.13 16.78
CA ASP A 282 -2.35 9.67 15.47
C ASP A 282 -0.83 9.46 15.52
N PHE A 283 -0.31 8.45 14.84
CA PHE A 283 1.13 8.26 14.71
C PHE A 283 1.43 7.58 13.39
N LEU A 284 1.96 8.37 12.47
CA LEU A 284 2.24 7.98 11.10
C LEU A 284 3.74 7.94 10.87
N SER A 285 4.15 7.17 9.88
CA SER A 285 5.49 7.21 9.30
C SER A 285 5.41 7.04 7.80
N TYR A 286 6.46 7.46 7.10
CA TYR A 286 6.65 7.24 5.67
C TYR A 286 7.84 6.33 5.42
N GLU A 287 7.80 5.56 4.33
CA GLU A 287 8.87 4.65 3.91
C GLU A 287 9.23 3.56 4.94
N GLY A 288 8.24 3.11 5.71
CA GLY A 288 8.38 2.03 6.69
C GLY A 288 7.71 2.34 8.01
N ARG A 289 7.78 1.38 8.96
CA ARG A 289 7.24 1.51 10.31
C ARG A 289 8.36 1.78 11.32
N LEU A 290 8.04 2.60 12.31
CA LEU A 290 8.93 3.04 13.37
C LEU A 290 8.33 2.67 14.74
N ARG A 291 9.16 2.27 15.70
CA ARG A 291 8.78 2.21 17.11
C ARG A 291 9.45 3.35 17.86
N ALA A 292 8.65 4.22 18.48
CA ALA A 292 9.18 5.30 19.31
C ALA A 292 9.90 4.75 20.55
N GLN A 293 11.13 5.20 20.78
CA GLN A 293 12.02 4.77 21.86
C GLN A 293 11.98 5.73 23.06
N ASP A 294 11.60 6.99 22.83
CA ASP A 294 11.40 8.01 23.85
C ASP A 294 10.19 8.90 23.52
N GLY A 295 10.03 10.01 24.22
CA GLY A 295 8.95 10.97 23.99
C GLY A 295 7.55 10.47 24.40
N PRO A 296 6.52 11.28 24.13
CA PRO A 296 5.13 10.98 24.50
C PRO A 296 4.53 9.76 23.79
N ALA A 297 5.13 9.29 22.68
CA ALA A 297 4.70 8.10 21.96
C ALA A 297 5.53 6.84 22.30
N LYS A 298 6.40 6.90 23.32
CA LYS A 298 7.32 5.79 23.68
C LYS A 298 6.60 4.43 23.71
N GLY A 299 7.14 3.47 22.98
CA GLY A 299 6.65 2.10 22.88
C GLY A 299 5.59 1.88 21.80
N VAL A 300 4.96 2.94 21.30
CA VAL A 300 3.97 2.88 20.21
C VAL A 300 4.68 2.67 18.88
N ILE A 301 4.07 1.88 18.00
CA ILE A 301 4.52 1.66 16.63
C ILE A 301 3.69 2.57 15.72
N SER A 302 4.34 3.30 14.83
CA SER A 302 3.67 4.13 13.82
C SER A 302 2.93 3.28 12.77
N THR A 303 1.98 3.91 12.10
CA THR A 303 1.33 3.39 10.90
C THR A 303 2.07 3.93 9.68
N ASP A 304 2.63 3.03 8.86
CA ASP A 304 3.20 3.43 7.56
C ASP A 304 2.06 3.88 6.64
N ILE A 305 2.16 5.09 6.10
CA ILE A 305 1.17 5.64 5.17
C ILE A 305 1.23 4.99 3.80
N MET A 306 2.30 4.23 3.49
CA MET A 306 2.52 3.52 2.23
C MET A 306 2.67 4.43 0.99
N PHE A 307 2.85 5.73 1.20
CA PHE A 307 3.25 6.69 0.18
C PHE A 307 4.59 7.31 0.56
N LYS A 308 5.29 7.80 -0.46
CA LYS A 308 6.57 8.47 -0.30
C LYS A 308 6.72 9.62 -1.28
N GLU A 309 7.48 10.59 -0.85
CA GLU A 309 8.11 11.57 -1.72
C GLU A 309 9.52 11.10 -2.05
N THR A 310 10.13 11.75 -3.02
CA THR A 310 11.44 11.38 -3.57
C THR A 310 12.13 12.65 -4.03
N GLU A 311 13.44 12.57 -4.29
CA GLU A 311 14.23 13.66 -4.88
C GLU A 311 13.72 14.15 -6.26
N GLU A 312 12.70 13.49 -6.83
CA GLU A 312 12.01 13.94 -8.06
C GLU A 312 10.73 14.73 -7.79
N SER A 313 10.27 14.78 -6.54
CA SER A 313 9.05 15.49 -6.14
C SER A 313 9.26 16.99 -6.23
N SER A 314 8.20 17.72 -6.57
CA SER A 314 8.25 19.18 -6.67
C SER A 314 8.02 19.84 -5.31
N ASP A 315 8.40 21.11 -5.19
CA ASP A 315 8.12 21.98 -4.01
C ASP A 315 6.63 22.31 -3.83
N ARG A 316 5.77 21.77 -4.70
CA ARG A 316 4.30 21.87 -4.67
C ARG A 316 3.63 20.51 -4.54
N ASP A 317 4.41 19.45 -4.40
CA ASP A 317 3.87 18.13 -4.11
C ASP A 317 3.57 18.02 -2.60
N SER A 318 2.71 17.08 -2.24
CA SER A 318 2.51 16.69 -0.85
C SER A 318 1.94 15.29 -0.79
N LEU A 319 1.96 14.70 0.41
CA LEU A 319 1.16 13.53 0.77
C LEU A 319 -0.01 14.01 1.62
N GLY A 320 -1.23 13.65 1.23
CA GLY A 320 -2.41 14.13 1.96
C GLY A 320 -3.59 13.18 1.91
N LEU A 321 -4.47 13.33 2.88
CA LEU A 321 -5.74 12.60 2.99
C LEU A 321 -6.79 13.16 2.02
N SER A 322 -7.61 12.29 1.45
CA SER A 322 -8.77 12.69 0.66
C SER A 322 -9.90 11.68 0.79
N GLY A 323 -11.13 12.16 0.61
CA GLY A 323 -12.38 11.42 0.75
C GLY A 323 -13.47 12.30 1.35
N SER A 324 -14.73 11.88 1.24
CA SER A 324 -15.88 12.71 1.62
C SER A 324 -16.45 12.41 3.01
N LYS A 325 -15.84 11.49 3.76
CA LYS A 325 -16.34 11.02 5.05
C LYS A 325 -15.22 10.87 6.07
N ILE A 326 -15.36 11.56 7.20
CA ILE A 326 -14.47 11.42 8.36
C ILE A 326 -14.39 9.94 8.77
N GLY A 327 -13.17 9.44 8.96
CA GLY A 327 -12.92 8.03 9.27
C GLY A 327 -12.68 7.14 8.04
N GLU A 328 -12.92 7.63 6.83
CA GLU A 328 -12.78 6.86 5.59
C GLU A 328 -11.85 7.54 4.58
N PHE A 329 -11.01 8.48 5.04
CA PHE A 329 -10.02 9.12 4.19
C PHE A 329 -8.89 8.16 3.82
N ALA A 330 -8.34 8.35 2.63
CA ALA A 330 -7.18 7.61 2.14
C ALA A 330 -6.05 8.58 1.79
N TRP A 331 -4.82 8.18 2.13
CA TRP A 331 -3.61 8.87 1.70
C TRP A 331 -3.46 8.82 0.18
N ARG A 332 -2.93 9.89 -0.40
CA ARG A 332 -2.54 9.98 -1.80
C ARG A 332 -1.39 10.97 -1.96
N LYS A 333 -0.66 10.84 -3.07
CA LYS A 333 0.25 11.88 -3.55
C LYS A 333 -0.54 12.98 -4.26
N MET A 334 -0.31 14.23 -3.90
CA MET A 334 -0.90 15.42 -4.51
C MET A 334 0.16 16.10 -5.38
N VAL A 335 0.20 15.77 -6.67
CA VAL A 335 1.24 16.29 -7.57
C VAL A 335 0.89 17.72 -7.98
N GLY A 336 1.77 18.67 -7.65
CA GLY A 336 1.65 20.09 -7.96
C GLY A 336 0.46 20.82 -7.33
N ASN A 337 -0.20 20.20 -6.33
CA ASN A 337 -1.48 20.62 -5.78
C ASN A 337 -1.51 20.54 -4.24
N ALA A 338 -0.36 20.76 -3.57
CA ALA A 338 -0.34 20.91 -2.12
C ALA A 338 -1.31 22.01 -1.65
N THR A 339 -1.98 21.79 -0.52
CA THR A 339 -3.07 22.64 -0.02
C THR A 339 -2.86 23.17 1.41
N PRO A 340 -1.65 23.61 1.84
CA PRO A 340 -1.44 24.08 3.21
C PRO A 340 -2.43 25.20 3.60
N GLY A 341 -3.17 24.96 4.68
CA GLY A 341 -4.18 25.87 5.23
C GLY A 341 -5.52 25.83 4.49
N LYS A 342 -5.75 24.87 3.58
CA LYS A 342 -6.99 24.66 2.84
C LYS A 342 -7.36 23.19 2.86
N LEU A 343 -8.65 22.89 2.69
CA LEU A 343 -9.08 21.50 2.56
C LEU A 343 -8.46 20.84 1.32
N ASN A 344 -8.01 19.61 1.51
CA ASN A 344 -7.52 18.76 0.44
C ASN A 344 -8.62 18.52 -0.61
N ALA A 345 -8.23 18.34 -1.87
CA ALA A 345 -9.19 18.10 -2.94
C ALA A 345 -10.11 16.89 -2.65
N GLY A 346 -11.43 17.12 -2.70
CA GLY A 346 -12.45 16.12 -2.42
C GLY A 346 -12.69 15.84 -0.94
N GLN A 347 -12.05 16.59 -0.03
CA GLN A 347 -12.25 16.44 1.40
C GLN A 347 -13.50 17.16 1.90
N MET A 348 -14.30 16.45 2.70
CA MET A 348 -15.50 16.99 3.36
C MET A 348 -15.56 16.46 4.80
N PHE A 349 -16.06 17.30 5.72
CA PHE A 349 -16.19 17.00 7.15
C PHE A 349 -17.64 16.89 7.59
#